data_AF-A0AB74KQ80-F1
#
_entry.id   AF-A0AB74KQ80-F1
#
_cell.length_a   1.000
_cell.length_b   1.000
_cell.length_c   1.000
_cell.angle_alpha   90.00
_cell.angle_beta   90.00
_cell.angle_gamma   90.00
#
_symmetry.space_group_name_H-M   'P 1'
#
loop_
_entity.id
_entity.type
_entity.pdbx_description
1 polymer ?
#
loop_
_entity_poly.entity_id
_entity_poly.type
_entity_poly.pdbx_seq_one_letter_code
_entity_poly.pdbx_strand_id
1 'polypeptide(L)'
;MKALYFSVLLLTLSGCQTMDAMQEDISDLSNSLFSSEDMSEESQDAFLKAQEAFYEADNVRKKHAQLNAQERSLWVELEDDYNILLAAPSKATEKESYFSDSTLADSVMMQSLKFIELVEKGE
;
A
#
# COMPACT_ATOMS: atom_id res chain seq x y z
N MET A 1 29.51 -35.07 -10.58
CA MET A 1 28.68 -33.87 -10.83
C MET A 1 28.01 -33.52 -9.51
N LYS A 2 28.22 -32.30 -9.00
CA LYS A 2 27.71 -31.82 -7.71
C LYS A 2 26.29 -31.30 -7.92
N ALA A 3 25.29 -31.95 -7.34
CA ALA A 3 23.93 -31.44 -7.29
C ALA A 3 23.84 -30.40 -6.15
N LEU A 4 23.60 -29.14 -6.51
CA LEU A 4 23.34 -28.06 -5.57
C LEU A 4 21.90 -28.20 -5.07
N TYR A 5 21.76 -28.49 -3.78
CA TYR A 5 20.49 -28.43 -3.07
C TYR A 5 20.08 -26.96 -2.93
N PHE A 6 19.13 -26.51 -3.74
CA PHE A 6 18.49 -25.21 -3.59
C PHE A 6 17.45 -25.35 -2.46
N SER A 7 17.88 -25.08 -1.23
CA SER A 7 16.99 -24.99 -0.08
C SER A 7 16.24 -23.67 -0.19
N VAL A 8 14.99 -23.73 -0.66
CA VAL A 8 14.03 -22.62 -0.54
C VAL A 8 13.74 -22.46 0.94
N LEU A 9 14.36 -21.46 1.54
CA LEU A 9 14.04 -21.00 2.88
C LEU A 9 12.64 -20.37 2.82
N LEU A 10 11.61 -21.19 3.05
CA LEU A 10 10.28 -20.72 3.38
C LEU A 10 10.38 -19.98 4.72
N LEU A 11 10.55 -18.66 4.66
CA LEU A 11 10.27 -17.77 5.78
C LEU A 11 8.77 -17.86 6.04
N THR A 12 8.38 -18.79 6.90
CA THR A 12 7.04 -18.88 7.46
C THR A 12 6.82 -17.63 8.32
N LEU A 13 6.28 -16.57 7.73
CA LEU A 13 5.69 -15.44 8.45
C LEU A 13 4.64 -16.02 9.39
N SER A 14 5.04 -16.18 10.65
CA SER A 14 4.16 -16.61 11.72
C SER A 14 3.42 -15.36 12.17
N GLY A 15 2.30 -15.05 11.52
CA GLY A 15 1.56 -13.81 11.78
C GLY A 15 0.22 -13.64 11.06
N CYS A 16 -0.51 -14.71 10.72
CA CYS A 16 -1.86 -14.62 10.13
C CYS A 16 -2.96 -14.22 11.15
N GLN A 17 -2.72 -13.24 12.01
CA GLN A 17 -3.75 -12.73 12.93
C GLN A 17 -4.20 -11.29 12.61
N THR A 18 -3.62 -10.66 11.60
CA THR A 18 -3.93 -9.27 11.21
C THR A 18 -4.68 -9.15 9.87
N MET A 19 -4.82 -10.25 9.11
CA MET A 19 -5.47 -10.22 7.79
C MET A 19 -6.99 -10.04 7.88
N ASP A 20 -7.67 -10.71 8.82
CA ASP A 20 -9.13 -10.66 8.91
C ASP A 20 -9.66 -9.28 9.33
N ALA A 21 -9.02 -8.63 10.31
CA ALA A 21 -9.43 -7.30 10.78
C ALA A 21 -9.16 -6.19 9.75
N MET A 22 -8.06 -6.31 9.01
CA MET A 22 -7.72 -5.38 7.92
C MET A 22 -8.69 -5.53 6.75
N GLN A 23 -9.11 -6.76 6.45
CA GLN A 23 -10.07 -7.05 5.39
C GLN A 23 -11.46 -6.50 5.71
N GLU A 24 -11.89 -6.54 6.97
CA GLU A 24 -13.16 -5.96 7.42
C GLU A 24 -13.16 -4.43 7.28
N ASP A 25 -12.12 -3.75 7.78
CA ASP A 25 -12.00 -2.28 7.68
C ASP A 25 -11.91 -1.78 6.22
N ILE A 26 -11.18 -2.51 5.35
CA ILE A 26 -11.09 -2.22 3.91
C ILE A 26 -12.46 -2.39 3.24
N SER A 27 -13.17 -3.48 3.56
CA SER A 27 -14.48 -3.78 3.00
C SER A 27 -15.51 -2.71 3.36
N ASP A 28 -15.56 -2.29 4.63
CA ASP A 28 -16.51 -1.27 5.09
C ASP A 28 -16.23 0.11 4.49
N LEU A 29 -14.96 0.51 4.41
CA LEU A 29 -14.56 1.77 3.77
C LEU A 29 -14.86 1.76 2.27
N SER A 30 -14.51 0.67 1.57
CA SER A 30 -14.82 0.44 0.16
C SER A 30 -16.32 0.56 -0.11
N ASN A 31 -17.14 -0.15 0.66
CA ASN A 31 -18.59 -0.09 0.52
C ASN A 31 -19.13 1.33 0.74
N SER A 32 -18.58 2.07 1.70
CA SER A 32 -18.97 3.47 1.93
C SER A 32 -18.58 4.40 0.78
N LEU A 33 -17.40 4.24 0.20
CA LEU A 33 -16.89 5.10 -0.88
C LEU A 33 -17.63 4.83 -2.20
N PHE A 34 -17.80 3.56 -2.56
CA PHE A 34 -18.33 3.17 -3.86
C PHE A 34 -19.87 3.16 -3.94
N SER A 35 -20.56 3.24 -2.81
CA SER A 35 -22.03 3.33 -2.80
C SER A 35 -22.57 4.66 -3.39
N SER A 36 -21.71 5.67 -3.58
CA SER A 36 -22.12 7.02 -3.98
C SER A 36 -21.44 7.57 -5.24
N GLU A 37 -20.42 6.89 -5.76
CA GLU A 37 -19.67 7.29 -6.96
C GLU A 37 -19.92 6.30 -8.11
N ASP A 38 -20.26 6.82 -9.30
CA ASP A 38 -20.24 6.04 -10.55
C ASP A 38 -18.77 5.79 -10.95
N MET A 39 -18.15 4.80 -10.32
CA MET A 39 -16.75 4.45 -10.50
C MET A 39 -16.58 3.18 -11.32
N SER A 40 -15.62 3.17 -12.25
CA SER A 40 -15.31 1.97 -13.04
C SER A 40 -14.74 0.85 -12.16
N GLU A 41 -15.01 -0.41 -12.53
CA GLU A 41 -14.42 -1.58 -11.84
C GLU A 41 -12.89 -1.51 -11.80
N GLU A 42 -12.27 -0.99 -12.87
CA GLU A 42 -10.81 -0.80 -12.94
C GLU A 42 -10.30 0.19 -11.90
N SER A 43 -11.01 1.31 -11.70
CA SER A 43 -10.64 2.28 -10.66
C SER A 43 -10.91 1.72 -9.26
N GLN A 44 -11.90 0.83 -9.11
CA GLN A 44 -12.20 0.17 -7.83
C GLN A 44 -11.08 -0.78 -7.45
N ASP A 45 -10.67 -1.64 -8.38
CA ASP A 45 -9.56 -2.57 -8.18
C ASP A 45 -8.24 -1.84 -7.92
N ALA A 46 -7.94 -0.78 -8.69
CA ALA A 46 -6.75 0.04 -8.48
C ALA A 46 -6.74 0.72 -7.10
N PHE A 47 -7.86 1.31 -6.69
CA PHE A 47 -8.02 1.91 -5.36
C PHE A 47 -7.77 0.89 -4.25
N LEU A 48 -8.42 -0.28 -4.32
CA LEU A 48 -8.35 -1.30 -3.27
C LEU A 48 -6.92 -1.81 -3.09
N LYS A 49 -6.19 -2.03 -4.18
CA LYS A 49 -4.77 -2.43 -4.13
C LYS A 49 -3.89 -1.36 -3.49
N ALA A 50 -4.10 -0.10 -3.86
CA ALA A 50 -3.37 1.02 -3.26
C ALA A 50 -3.67 1.17 -1.76
N GLN A 51 -4.94 0.99 -1.38
CA GLN A 51 -5.39 1.03 0.01
C GLN A 51 -4.78 -0.11 0.85
N GLU A 52 -4.77 -1.34 0.34
CA GLU A 52 -4.14 -2.48 1.01
C GLU A 52 -2.66 -2.20 1.30
N ALA A 53 -1.91 -1.74 0.28
CA ALA A 53 -0.51 -1.39 0.42
C ALA A 53 -0.28 -0.25 1.43
N PHE A 54 -1.12 0.79 1.40
CA PHE A 54 -1.04 1.91 2.34
C PHE A 54 -1.25 1.45 3.79
N TYR A 55 -2.27 0.62 4.04
CA TYR A 55 -2.53 0.12 5.39
C TYR A 55 -1.43 -0.82 5.90
N GLU A 56 -0.80 -1.59 5.01
CA GLU A 56 0.38 -2.37 5.37
C GLU A 56 1.54 -1.46 5.80
N ALA A 57 1.81 -0.41 5.03
CA ALA A 57 2.82 0.60 5.37
C ALA A 57 2.51 1.33 6.68
N ASP A 58 1.24 1.69 6.93
CA ASP A 58 0.81 2.31 8.19
C ASP A 58 1.00 1.37 9.40
N ASN A 59 0.74 0.08 9.21
CA ASN A 59 0.97 -0.92 10.24
C ASN A 59 2.46 -1.06 10.58
N VAL A 60 3.34 -1.07 9.58
CA VAL A 60 4.80 -1.06 9.77
C VAL A 60 5.22 0.21 10.50
N ARG A 61 4.75 1.38 10.04
CA ARG A 61 5.00 2.67 10.69
C ARG A 61 4.60 2.68 12.17
N LYS A 62 3.41 2.19 12.50
CA LYS A 62 2.88 2.16 13.87
C LYS A 62 3.70 1.23 14.79
N LYS A 63 4.30 0.18 14.24
CA LYS A 63 5.19 -0.74 14.98
C LYS A 63 6.60 -0.16 15.16
N HIS A 64 7.04 0.71 14.25
CA HIS A 64 8.37 1.30 14.28
C HIS A 64 8.40 2.59 15.12
N ALA A 65 9.08 2.54 16.27
CA ALA A 65 9.00 3.58 17.30
C ALA A 65 9.49 4.97 16.84
N GLN A 66 10.46 5.04 15.92
CA GLN A 66 10.99 6.30 15.42
C GLN A 66 11.40 6.19 13.97
N LEU A 67 10.72 6.93 13.09
CA LEU A 67 11.17 7.08 11.72
C LEU A 67 12.39 8.00 11.63
N ASN A 68 13.34 7.70 10.76
CA ASN A 68 14.43 8.60 10.36
C ASN A 68 13.92 9.71 9.41
N ALA A 69 14.78 10.65 9.03
CA ALA A 69 14.38 11.79 8.19
C ALA A 69 13.88 11.38 6.79
N GLN A 70 14.48 10.34 6.19
CA GLN A 70 14.09 9.84 4.88
C GLN A 70 12.74 9.12 4.93
N GLU A 71 12.54 8.27 5.95
CA GLU A 71 11.27 7.56 6.18
C GLU A 71 10.13 8.53 6.43
N ARG A 72 10.35 9.58 7.24
CA ARG A 72 9.34 10.62 7.48
C ARG A 72 8.98 11.37 6.21
N SER A 73 9.97 11.73 5.40
CA SER A 73 9.72 12.43 4.15
C SER A 73 8.88 11.59 3.20
N LEU A 74 9.21 10.29 3.07
CA LEU A 74 8.46 9.37 2.23
C LEU A 74 7.05 9.12 2.78
N TRP A 75 6.89 9.02 4.10
CA TRP A 75 5.57 8.87 4.72
C TRP A 75 4.65 10.05 4.42
N VAL A 76 5.16 11.28 4.52
CA VAL A 76 4.37 12.48 4.27
C VAL A 76 3.88 12.53 2.82
N GLU A 77 4.75 12.19 1.86
CA GLU A 77 4.39 12.12 0.43
C GLU A 77 3.34 11.04 0.18
N LEU A 78 3.56 9.83 0.71
CA LEU A 78 2.61 8.71 0.62
C LEU A 78 1.24 9.06 1.23
N GLU A 79 1.21 9.70 2.39
CA GLU A 79 -0.02 10.09 3.09
C GLU A 79 -0.80 11.16 2.31
N ASP A 80 -0.10 12.11 1.67
CA ASP A 80 -0.74 13.12 0.81
C ASP A 80 -1.39 12.47 -0.42
N ASP A 81 -0.65 11.63 -1.14
CA ASP A 81 -1.16 10.93 -2.32
C ASP A 81 -2.35 10.02 -1.98
N TYR A 82 -2.29 9.29 -0.86
CA TYR A 82 -3.41 8.47 -0.40
C TYR A 82 -4.63 9.31 0.00
N ASN A 83 -4.44 10.49 0.61
CA ASN A 83 -5.56 11.37 0.94
C ASN A 83 -6.25 11.94 -0.31
N ILE A 84 -5.51 12.21 -1.38
CA ILE A 84 -6.09 12.57 -2.68
C ILE A 84 -6.95 11.42 -3.21
N LEU A 85 -6.44 10.20 -3.11
CA LEU A 85 -7.12 8.99 -3.57
C LEU A 85 -8.38 8.68 -2.72
N LEU A 86 -8.34 8.91 -1.41
CA LEU A 86 -9.51 8.80 -0.53
C LEU A 86 -10.59 9.85 -0.84
N ALA A 87 -10.18 11.07 -1.19
CA ALA A 87 -11.10 12.15 -1.50
C ALA A 87 -11.77 12.01 -2.87
N ALA A 88 -11.12 11.31 -3.81
CA ALA A 88 -11.65 11.03 -5.13
C ALA A 88 -11.17 9.65 -5.63
N PRO A 89 -11.78 8.55 -5.15
CA PRO A 89 -11.42 7.18 -5.55
C PRO A 89 -11.45 6.95 -7.06
N SER A 90 -12.34 7.64 -7.77
CA SER A 90 -12.41 7.62 -9.24
C SER A 90 -11.12 8.03 -9.95
N LYS A 91 -10.20 8.73 -9.26
CA LYS A 91 -8.88 9.11 -9.78
C LYS A 91 -7.83 8.02 -9.67
N ALA A 92 -8.16 6.84 -9.15
CA ALA A 92 -7.21 5.75 -8.99
C ALA A 92 -6.42 5.43 -10.26
N THR A 93 -7.07 5.52 -11.43
CA THR A 93 -6.48 5.25 -12.75
C THR A 93 -5.98 6.50 -13.47
N GLU A 94 -6.15 7.69 -12.89
CA GLU A 94 -5.59 8.93 -13.44
C GLU A 94 -4.07 8.92 -13.28
N LYS A 95 -3.36 9.47 -14.27
CA LYS A 95 -1.91 9.63 -14.19
C LYS A 95 -1.54 10.55 -13.02
N GLU A 96 -0.57 10.13 -12.21
CA GLU A 96 -0.04 10.94 -11.10
C GLU A 96 0.60 12.25 -11.61
N SER A 97 1.14 12.22 -12.82
CA SER A 97 1.88 13.31 -13.45
C SER A 97 1.86 13.17 -14.96
N TYR A 98 1.95 14.31 -15.65
CA TYR A 98 2.09 14.34 -17.10
C TYR A 98 3.31 13.57 -17.62
N PHE A 99 4.37 13.48 -16.82
CA PHE A 99 5.63 12.83 -17.19
C PHE A 99 5.74 11.38 -16.74
N SER A 100 4.75 10.87 -16.00
CA SER A 100 4.74 9.50 -15.50
C SER A 100 3.76 8.64 -16.28
N ASP A 101 4.09 7.36 -16.36
CA ASP A 101 3.17 6.33 -16.84
C ASP A 101 2.45 5.62 -15.68
N SER A 102 2.78 5.97 -14.44
CA SER A 102 2.10 5.48 -13.25
C SER A 102 0.82 6.25 -12.98
N THR A 103 -0.18 5.51 -12.54
CA THR A 103 -1.42 6.08 -12.01
C THR A 103 -1.22 6.56 -10.57
N LEU A 104 -2.16 7.35 -10.04
CA LEU A 104 -2.14 7.75 -8.64
C LEU A 104 -2.14 6.53 -7.71
N ALA A 105 -2.93 5.50 -8.03
CA ALA A 105 -2.94 4.26 -7.28
C ALA A 105 -1.59 3.51 -7.34
N ASP A 106 -0.94 3.47 -8.51
CA ASP A 106 0.39 2.88 -8.64
C ASP A 106 1.41 3.62 -7.77
N SER A 107 1.32 4.95 -7.70
CA SER A 107 2.21 5.76 -6.87
C SER A 107 2.08 5.43 -5.40
N VAL A 108 0.86 5.43 -4.87
CA VAL A 108 0.56 5.06 -3.48
C VAL A 108 1.07 3.65 -3.17
N MET A 109 0.83 2.69 -4.07
CA MET A 109 1.32 1.32 -3.90
C MET A 109 2.85 1.25 -3.89
N MET A 110 3.53 1.85 -4.86
CA MET A 110 4.99 1.84 -4.97
C MET A 110 5.67 2.54 -3.78
N GLN A 111 5.13 3.68 -3.35
CA GLN A 111 5.64 4.43 -2.21
C GLN A 111 5.42 3.67 -0.90
N SER A 112 4.28 2.98 -0.74
CA SER A 112 4.01 2.10 0.40
C SER A 112 5.04 0.97 0.50
N LEU A 113 5.28 0.25 -0.60
CA LEU A 113 6.27 -0.83 -0.64
C LEU A 113 7.69 -0.32 -0.37
N LYS A 114 8.04 0.84 -0.93
CA LYS A 114 9.32 1.50 -0.69
C LYS A 114 9.47 1.91 0.78
N PHE A 115 8.40 2.40 1.41
CA PHE A 115 8.40 2.78 2.81
C PHE A 115 8.62 1.56 3.71
N ILE A 116 7.88 0.48 3.48
CA ILE A 116 8.04 -0.79 4.20
C ILE A 116 9.49 -1.29 4.08
N GLU A 117 10.00 -1.38 2.85
CA GLU A 117 11.37 -1.84 2.60
C GLU A 117 12.41 -0.98 3.32
N LEU A 118 12.19 0.34 3.39
CA LEU A 118 13.13 1.25 4.00
C LEU A 118 13.13 1.16 5.53
N VAL A 119 11.96 1.04 6.14
CA VAL A 119 11.80 0.84 7.59
C VAL A 119 12.36 -0.52 8.01
N GLU A 120 12.03 -1.59 7.28
CA GLU A 120 12.49 -2.95 7.61
C GLU A 120 13.99 -3.17 7.39
N LYS A 121 14.60 -2.47 6.42
CA LYS A 121 16.08 -2.47 6.25
C LYS A 121 16.82 -1.66 7.32
N GLY A 122 16.11 -0.75 8.00
CA GLY A 122 16.66 0.10 9.05
C GLY A 122 16.75 -0.59 10.41
N GLU A 123 16.11 -1.74 10.60
CA GLU A 123 16.17 -2.61 11.80
C GLU A 123 17.39 -3.54 11.79
#